data_AF-A0A7R9DTQ7-F1
#
_entry.id   AF-A0A7R9DTQ7-F1
#
_cell.length_a   1.000
_cell.length_b   1.000
_cell.length_c   1.000
_cell.angle_alpha   90.00
_cell.angle_beta   90.00
_cell.angle_gamma   90.00
#
_symmetry.space_group_name_H-M   'P 1'
#
loop_
_entity.id
_entity.type
_entity.pdbx_description
1 polymer ?
#
loop_
_entity_poly.entity_id
_entity_poly.type
_entity_poly.pdbx_seq_one_letter_code
_entity_poly.pdbx_strand_id
1 'polypeptide(L)'
;MFHFTCSINKIVEDIYRPPNKHLDPGVRPPPIPLKTFDGQCRQLLDTPSRLSNEYQLLATLSSDISTTQPSLVGQQIDNRKKNRYVNIIPYDATRVKLDIIGGDYATDYINASFIKGYSGEEEYIATQGPKEETCADFWRMVYQHNVKLIVMVTQFEEQNKVKCHRYFPPLRENLVIGDFVVRCTTELSFPMYTDRTLVIHK
;
A
#
# COMPACT_ATOMS: atom_id res chain seq x y z
N MET A 1 -11.50 -13.88 15.96
CA MET A 1 -10.91 -15.04 15.27
C MET A 1 -11.11 -14.77 13.78
N PHE A 2 -10.08 -14.30 13.07
CA PHE A 2 -10.26 -13.78 11.71
C PHE A 2 -9.08 -14.16 10.82
N HIS A 3 -9.40 -14.48 9.56
CA HIS A 3 -8.53 -15.03 8.53
C HIS A 3 -7.80 -13.94 7.74
N PHE A 4 -6.63 -14.28 7.19
CA PHE A 4 -5.79 -13.42 6.35
C PHE A 4 -5.53 -14.16 5.03
N THR A 5 -5.33 -13.45 3.94
CA THR A 5 -4.90 -14.03 2.66
C THR A 5 -3.90 -13.08 2.00
N CYS A 6 -2.75 -13.60 1.59
CA CYS A 6 -1.82 -12.92 0.68
C CYS A 6 -1.96 -13.52 -0.72
N SER A 7 -1.92 -12.71 -1.76
CA SER A 7 -1.72 -13.21 -3.12
C SER A 7 -1.01 -12.14 -3.94
N ILE A 8 0.11 -12.51 -4.54
CA ILE A 8 0.69 -11.81 -5.68
C ILE A 8 0.88 -12.84 -6.78
N ASN A 9 0.18 -12.66 -7.89
CA ASN A 9 0.65 -13.18 -9.16
C ASN A 9 1.56 -12.12 -9.79
N LYS A 10 2.76 -12.56 -10.18
CA LYS A 10 3.76 -11.83 -10.95
C LYS A 10 3.11 -11.02 -12.09
N ILE A 11 3.30 -9.71 -12.08
CA ILE A 11 3.38 -8.91 -13.31
C ILE A 11 4.76 -8.28 -13.29
N VAL A 12 5.69 -8.87 -14.03
CA VAL A 12 7.02 -8.28 -14.28
C VAL A 12 6.88 -7.28 -15.42
N GLU A 13 7.50 -6.12 -15.20
CA GLU A 13 7.47 -4.90 -15.99
C GLU A 13 7.97 -5.07 -17.42
N ASP A 14 7.22 -4.49 -18.36
CA ASP A 14 7.74 -3.73 -19.51
C ASP A 14 6.63 -2.75 -19.96
N ILE A 15 6.43 -1.67 -19.18
CA ILE A 15 5.46 -0.62 -19.52
C ILE A 15 6.09 0.26 -20.60
N TYR A 16 5.81 -0.05 -21.87
CA TYR A 16 5.96 0.89 -22.97
C TYR A 16 5.18 2.17 -22.65
N ARG A 17 5.87 3.31 -22.56
CA ARG A 17 5.26 4.65 -22.41
C ARG A 17 5.23 5.36 -23.77
N PRO A 18 4.12 5.35 -24.51
CA PRO A 18 3.99 6.21 -25.68
C PRO A 18 3.88 7.69 -25.28
N PRO A 19 4.23 8.62 -26.18
CA PRO A 19 4.22 10.05 -25.89
C PRO A 19 2.81 10.57 -25.60
N ASN A 20 2.74 11.49 -24.62
CA ASN A 20 1.54 12.21 -24.18
C ASN A 20 0.71 12.71 -25.36
N LYS A 21 -0.39 12.01 -25.67
CA LYS A 21 -1.52 12.61 -26.37
C LYS A 21 -2.52 13.00 -25.29
N HIS A 22 -2.75 14.30 -25.13
CA HIS A 22 -3.87 14.80 -24.35
C HIS A 22 -5.16 14.15 -24.90
N LEU A 23 -5.76 13.26 -24.10
CA LEU A 23 -7.07 12.69 -24.37
C LEU A 23 -8.13 13.49 -23.60
N ASP A 24 -9.29 13.62 -24.22
CA ASP A 24 -10.43 14.41 -23.76
C ASP A 24 -10.86 14.00 -22.32
N PRO A 25 -11.01 14.94 -21.37
CA PRO A 25 -11.34 14.66 -19.96
C PRO A 25 -12.70 13.97 -19.70
N GLY A 26 -13.49 13.67 -20.74
CA GLY A 26 -14.78 12.97 -20.65
C GLY A 26 -14.76 11.43 -20.69
N VAL A 27 -13.61 10.76 -20.77
CA VAL A 27 -13.55 9.32 -21.12
C VAL A 27 -13.25 8.41 -19.92
N ARG A 28 -14.15 8.34 -18.93
CA ARG A 28 -14.12 7.20 -17.99
C ARG A 28 -14.80 6.00 -18.67
N PRO A 29 -14.14 4.84 -18.80
CA PRO A 29 -14.81 3.64 -19.29
C PRO A 29 -16.07 3.35 -18.46
N PRO A 30 -17.21 3.02 -19.07
CA PRO A 30 -18.41 2.69 -18.32
C PRO A 30 -18.21 1.40 -17.51
N PRO A 31 -18.93 1.23 -16.38
CA PRO A 31 -18.91 -0.03 -15.65
C PRO A 31 -19.25 -1.22 -16.55
N ILE A 32 -18.49 -2.31 -16.41
CA ILE A 32 -18.66 -3.54 -17.18
C ILE A 32 -19.73 -4.42 -16.52
N PRO A 33 -20.85 -4.73 -17.18
CA PRO A 33 -21.83 -5.67 -16.65
C PRO A 33 -21.23 -7.08 -16.52
N LEU A 34 -21.53 -7.77 -15.43
CA LEU A 34 -21.03 -9.13 -15.17
C LEU A 34 -21.35 -10.10 -16.32
N LYS A 35 -22.55 -9.99 -16.91
CA LYS A 35 -22.99 -10.82 -18.04
C LYS A 35 -22.10 -10.70 -19.28
N THR A 36 -21.43 -9.57 -19.45
CA THR A 36 -20.59 -9.28 -20.62
C THR A 36 -19.10 -9.29 -20.29
N PHE A 37 -18.73 -9.50 -19.02
CA PHE A 37 -17.36 -9.37 -18.53
C PHE A 37 -16.39 -10.29 -19.29
N ASP A 38 -16.69 -11.59 -19.39
CA ASP A 38 -15.83 -12.54 -20.12
C ASP A 38 -15.61 -12.15 -21.58
N GLY A 39 -16.67 -11.67 -22.25
CA GLY A 39 -16.58 -11.22 -23.64
C GLY A 39 -15.67 -10.01 -23.79
N GLN A 40 -15.77 -9.06 -22.87
CA GLN A 40 -14.92 -7.87 -22.87
C GLN A 40 -13.47 -8.21 -22.52
N CYS A 41 -13.21 -9.08 -21.54
CA CYS A 41 -11.87 -9.56 -21.23
C CYS A 41 -11.20 -10.21 -22.45
N ARG A 42 -11.92 -11.07 -23.19
CA ARG A 42 -11.38 -11.65 -24.43
C ARG A 42 -11.03 -10.58 -25.46
N GLN A 43 -11.91 -9.59 -25.67
CA GLN A 43 -11.61 -8.47 -26.57
C GLN A 43 -10.40 -7.64 -26.15
N LEU A 44 -10.18 -7.46 -24.84
CA LEU A 44 -9.01 -6.77 -24.30
C LEU A 44 -7.73 -7.59 -24.53
N LEU A 45 -7.80 -8.92 -24.44
CA LEU A 45 -6.67 -9.82 -24.70
C LEU A 45 -6.35 -9.95 -26.20
N ASP A 46 -7.37 -10.00 -27.05
CA ASP A 46 -7.24 -10.13 -28.51
C ASP A 46 -6.62 -8.86 -29.14
N THR A 47 -6.70 -7.72 -28.45
CA THR A 47 -6.07 -6.46 -28.87
C THR A 47 -5.23 -5.87 -27.73
N PRO A 48 -3.94 -6.26 -27.61
CA PRO A 48 -3.08 -5.89 -26.48
C PRO A 48 -2.96 -4.37 -26.21
N SER A 49 -3.16 -3.54 -27.23
CA SER A 49 -3.14 -2.07 -27.08
C SER A 49 -4.33 -1.51 -26.31
N ARG A 50 -5.47 -2.22 -26.23
CA ARG A 50 -6.68 -1.71 -25.56
C ARG A 50 -6.47 -1.53 -24.07
N LEU A 51 -5.94 -2.55 -23.39
CA LEU A 51 -5.66 -2.47 -21.96
C LEU A 51 -4.59 -1.41 -21.65
N SER A 52 -3.56 -1.31 -22.50
CA SER A 52 -2.52 -0.28 -22.35
C SER A 52 -3.08 1.13 -22.50
N ASN A 53 -3.94 1.37 -23.51
CA ASN A 53 -4.57 2.66 -23.72
C ASN A 53 -5.52 3.02 -22.57
N GLU A 54 -6.30 2.06 -22.07
CA GLU A 54 -7.18 2.27 -20.92
C GLU A 54 -6.38 2.58 -19.66
N TYR A 55 -5.28 1.86 -19.41
CA TYR A 55 -4.38 2.14 -18.29
C TYR A 55 -3.74 3.53 -18.39
N GLN A 56 -3.40 4.00 -19.60
CA GLN A 56 -2.85 5.34 -19.80
C GLN A 56 -3.83 6.46 -19.41
N LEU A 57 -5.14 6.23 -19.48
CA LEU A 57 -6.14 7.20 -18.99
C LEU A 57 -5.97 7.48 -17.48
N LEU A 58 -5.54 6.47 -16.70
CA LEU A 58 -5.25 6.66 -15.28
C LEU A 58 -4.08 7.62 -15.05
N ALA A 59 -3.10 7.67 -15.95
CA ALA A 59 -1.98 8.60 -15.84
C ALA A 59 -2.45 10.06 -15.97
N THR A 60 -3.37 10.33 -16.89
CA THR A 60 -3.99 11.66 -17.04
C THR A 60 -4.78 12.05 -15.79
N LEU A 61 -5.67 11.16 -15.32
CA LEU A 61 -6.46 11.41 -14.10
C LEU A 61 -5.58 11.59 -12.86
N SER A 62 -4.50 10.81 -12.75
CA SER A 62 -3.54 10.92 -11.65
C SER A 62 -2.78 12.25 -11.69
N SER A 63 -2.48 12.79 -12.88
CA SER A 63 -1.82 14.09 -13.02
C SER A 63 -2.69 15.21 -12.45
N ASP A 64 -3.98 15.20 -12.77
CA ASP A 64 -4.94 16.19 -12.26
C ASP A 64 -5.10 16.11 -10.73
N ILE A 65 -5.08 14.91 -10.17
CA ILE A 65 -5.09 14.72 -8.71
C ILE A 65 -3.79 15.25 -8.10
N SER A 66 -2.64 14.94 -8.68
CA SER A 66 -1.34 15.38 -8.14
C SER A 66 -1.12 16.89 -8.18
N THR A 67 -1.80 17.61 -9.11
CA THR A 67 -1.76 19.08 -9.15
C THR A 67 -2.66 19.72 -8.10
N THR A 68 -3.71 19.02 -7.65
CA THR A 68 -4.69 19.52 -6.69
C THR A 68 -4.45 19.03 -5.26
N GLN A 69 -3.70 17.95 -5.08
CA GLN A 69 -3.40 17.32 -3.80
C GLN A 69 -1.88 17.38 -3.50
N PRO A 70 -1.45 18.23 -2.56
CA PRO A 70 -0.04 18.30 -2.18
C PRO A 70 0.42 17.08 -1.37
N SER A 71 1.73 16.89 -1.31
CA SER A 71 2.44 15.89 -0.46
C SER A 71 3.54 16.55 0.36
N LEU A 72 3.30 17.78 0.83
CA LEU A 72 4.32 18.63 1.45
C LEU A 72 4.85 18.03 2.73
N VAL A 73 4.00 17.40 3.56
CA VAL A 73 4.43 16.83 4.86
C VAL A 73 5.44 15.71 4.65
N GLY A 74 5.17 14.80 3.71
CA GLY A 74 6.09 13.70 3.42
C GLY A 74 7.38 14.13 2.72
N GLN A 75 7.40 15.33 2.13
CA GLN A 75 8.58 15.94 1.48
C GLN A 75 9.44 16.79 2.44
N GLN A 76 8.99 17.03 3.67
CA GLN A 76 9.77 17.73 4.70
C GLN A 76 11.08 17.00 5.00
N ILE A 77 12.13 17.76 5.33
CA ILE A 77 13.49 17.24 5.52
C ILE A 77 13.51 16.11 6.56
N ASP A 78 12.79 16.27 7.67
CA ASP A 78 12.74 15.30 8.76
C ASP A 78 12.02 13.99 8.39
N ASN A 79 11.09 14.05 7.42
CA ASN A 79 10.25 12.94 6.99
C ASN A 79 10.81 12.20 5.77
N ARG A 80 11.71 12.81 5.00
CA ARG A 80 12.30 12.18 3.79
C ARG A 80 12.90 10.82 4.06
N LYS A 81 13.61 10.66 5.20
CA LYS A 81 14.22 9.39 5.61
C LYS A 81 13.19 8.29 5.89
N LYS A 82 11.96 8.64 6.25
CA LYS A 82 10.88 7.68 6.53
C LYS A 82 10.26 7.10 5.24
N ASN A 83 10.55 7.69 4.08
CA ASN A 83 10.07 7.20 2.78
C ASN A 83 11.03 6.16 2.19
N ARG A 84 10.49 5.06 1.65
CA ARG A 84 11.28 4.06 0.92
C ARG A 84 11.66 4.54 -0.48
N TYR A 85 10.76 5.29 -1.13
CA TYR A 85 10.98 5.86 -2.46
C TYR A 85 10.65 7.34 -2.46
N VAL A 86 11.53 8.14 -3.08
CA VAL A 86 11.39 9.61 -3.12
C VAL A 86 10.18 10.08 -3.93
N ASN A 87 9.72 9.25 -4.87
CA ASN A 87 8.61 9.53 -5.77
C ASN A 87 7.29 8.90 -5.33
N ILE A 88 7.25 8.21 -4.19
CA ILE A 88 6.04 7.58 -3.64
C ILE A 88 5.79 8.17 -2.25
N ILE A 89 5.04 9.27 -2.22
CA ILE A 89 4.77 10.06 -1.02
C ILE A 89 3.25 10.17 -0.87
N PRO A 90 2.67 9.94 0.32
CA PRO A 90 1.25 10.09 0.52
C PRO A 90 0.80 11.54 0.29
N TYR A 91 -0.44 11.73 -0.16
CA TYR A 91 -1.05 13.06 -0.22
C TYR A 91 -1.37 13.56 1.18
N ASP A 92 -1.19 14.86 1.44
CA ASP A 92 -1.40 15.45 2.75
C ASP A 92 -2.85 15.31 3.23
N ALA A 93 -3.80 15.29 2.29
CA ALA A 93 -5.23 15.16 2.57
C ALA A 93 -5.64 13.75 3.03
N THR A 94 -4.95 12.70 2.56
CA THR A 94 -5.31 11.30 2.84
C THR A 94 -4.28 10.56 3.68
N ARG A 95 -3.15 11.19 4.03
CA ARG A 95 -2.11 10.55 4.84
C ARG A 95 -2.67 10.12 6.20
N VAL A 96 -2.16 8.99 6.68
CA VAL A 96 -2.37 8.59 8.07
C VAL A 96 -1.52 9.48 8.98
N LYS A 97 -2.10 9.93 10.10
CA LYS A 97 -1.44 10.80 11.08
C LYS A 97 -1.29 10.04 12.40
N LEU A 98 -0.06 9.84 12.84
CA LEU A 98 0.22 9.23 14.13
C LEU A 98 0.05 10.27 15.26
N ASP A 99 -0.30 9.81 16.46
CA ASP A 99 -0.36 10.65 17.65
C ASP A 99 1.03 11.24 17.95
N ILE A 100 1.09 12.56 18.16
CA ILE A 100 2.35 13.27 18.42
C ILE A 100 2.97 12.82 19.74
N ILE A 101 4.26 12.49 19.71
CA ILE A 101 5.05 12.12 20.89
C ILE A 101 5.78 13.36 21.42
N GLY A 102 5.62 13.65 22.72
CA GLY A 102 6.41 14.69 23.40
C GLY A 102 6.24 16.11 22.84
N GLY A 103 5.17 16.37 22.08
CA GLY A 103 4.95 17.64 21.38
C GLY A 103 5.75 17.82 20.09
N ASP A 104 6.50 16.81 19.64
CA ASP A 104 7.26 16.85 18.40
C ASP A 104 6.40 16.46 17.18
N TYR A 105 5.99 17.47 16.41
CA TYR A 105 5.17 17.29 15.21
C TYR A 105 5.84 16.43 14.13
N ALA A 106 7.17 16.24 14.13
CA ALA A 106 7.84 15.35 13.18
C ALA A 106 7.54 13.85 13.44
N THR A 107 6.94 13.53 14.59
CA THR A 107 6.59 12.16 14.99
C THR A 107 5.22 11.69 14.48
N ASP A 108 4.44 12.58 13.86
CA ASP A 108 3.09 12.30 13.33
C ASP A 108 3.12 11.60 11.96
N TYR A 109 4.29 11.56 11.31
CA TYR A 109 4.41 11.10 9.93
C TYR A 109 4.76 9.63 9.82
N ILE A 110 3.98 8.93 8.98
CA ILE A 110 4.24 7.63 8.39
C ILE A 110 3.85 7.66 6.90
N ASN A 111 4.57 6.95 6.04
CA ASN A 111 4.22 6.83 4.62
C ASN A 111 3.06 5.83 4.44
N ALA A 112 1.85 6.32 4.70
CA ALA A 112 0.60 5.59 4.56
C ALA A 112 -0.55 6.53 4.20
N SER A 113 -1.57 6.04 3.50
CA SER A 113 -2.78 6.78 3.15
C SER A 113 -4.03 5.95 3.46
N PHE A 114 -5.11 6.62 3.89
CA PHE A 114 -6.44 6.04 3.88
C PHE A 114 -6.94 5.87 2.45
N ILE A 115 -7.48 4.69 2.16
CA ILE A 115 -8.04 4.34 0.85
C ILE A 115 -9.50 3.98 1.04
N LYS A 116 -10.35 4.61 0.23
CA LYS A 116 -11.77 4.33 0.19
C LYS A 116 -12.03 2.96 -0.42
N GLY A 117 -12.88 2.18 0.24
CA GLY A 117 -13.31 0.90 -0.28
C GLY A 117 -14.58 0.98 -1.10
N TYR A 118 -15.23 -0.16 -1.29
CA TYR A 118 -16.44 -0.24 -2.11
C TYR A 118 -17.61 0.56 -1.51
N SER A 119 -17.70 0.65 -0.19
CA SER A 119 -18.73 1.47 0.47
C SER A 119 -18.52 2.98 0.27
N GLY A 120 -17.34 3.40 -0.19
CA GLY A 120 -16.94 4.81 -0.26
C GLY A 120 -16.32 5.36 1.04
N GLU A 121 -16.34 4.56 2.11
CA GLU A 121 -15.68 4.86 3.39
C GLU A 121 -14.20 4.43 3.38
N GLU A 122 -13.42 4.99 4.29
CA GLU A 122 -12.00 4.65 4.50
C GLU A 122 -11.86 3.24 5.10
N GLU A 123 -11.92 2.22 4.23
CA GLU A 123 -11.86 0.81 4.61
C GLU A 123 -10.43 0.27 4.74
N TYR A 124 -9.46 0.90 4.06
CA TYR A 124 -8.10 0.40 3.98
C TYR A 124 -7.07 1.47 4.34
N ILE A 125 -5.91 1.01 4.82
CA ILE A 125 -4.69 1.80 4.89
C ILE A 125 -3.69 1.19 3.91
N ALA A 126 -3.33 1.93 2.87
CA ALA A 126 -2.21 1.58 2.00
C ALA A 126 -0.93 2.20 2.57
N THR A 127 0.08 1.37 2.88
CA THR A 127 1.35 1.81 3.45
C THR A 127 2.52 1.17 2.71
N GLN A 128 3.68 1.84 2.70
CA GLN A 128 4.91 1.21 2.23
C GLN A 128 5.28 -0.01 3.10
N GLY A 129 6.04 -0.95 2.54
CA GLY A 129 6.72 -1.97 3.33
C GLY A 129 7.69 -1.31 4.33
N PRO A 130 7.53 -1.53 5.66
CA PRO A 130 8.32 -0.84 6.67
C PRO A 130 9.82 -0.93 6.40
N LYS A 131 10.53 0.19 6.59
CA LYS A 131 11.98 0.21 6.78
C LYS A 131 12.29 -0.11 8.23
N GLU A 132 13.52 -0.50 8.53
CA GLU A 132 13.98 -0.81 9.89
C GLU A 132 13.65 0.33 10.86
N GLU A 133 14.01 1.56 10.49
CA GLU A 133 13.78 2.76 11.29
C GLU A 133 12.31 3.21 11.37
N THR A 134 11.41 2.57 10.63
CA THR A 134 9.96 2.88 10.60
C THR A 134 9.09 1.76 11.15
N CYS A 135 9.67 0.64 11.62
CA CYS A 135 8.89 -0.45 12.19
C CYS A 135 8.10 -0.04 13.44
N ALA A 136 8.65 0.87 14.26
CA ALA A 136 7.93 1.41 15.40
C ALA A 136 6.72 2.26 14.97
N ASP A 137 6.89 3.14 13.99
CA ASP A 137 5.80 3.94 13.43
C ASP A 137 4.71 3.05 12.81
N PHE A 138 5.08 1.96 12.14
CA PHE A 138 4.13 0.99 11.61
C PHE A 138 3.27 0.33 12.71
N TRP A 139 3.88 -0.13 13.81
CA TRP A 139 3.12 -0.73 14.90
C TRP A 139 2.30 0.30 15.70
N ARG A 140 2.79 1.54 15.83
CA ARG A 140 1.98 2.68 16.33
C ARG A 140 0.73 2.86 15.49
N MET A 141 0.86 2.89 14.16
CA MET A 141 -0.26 3.00 13.24
C MET A 141 -1.28 1.87 13.43
N VAL A 142 -0.81 0.63 13.47
CA VAL A 142 -1.64 -0.57 13.67
C VAL A 142 -2.41 -0.49 14.98
N TYR A 143 -1.73 -0.11 16.08
CA TYR A 143 -2.35 0.01 17.39
C TYR A 143 -3.35 1.16 17.46
N GLN A 144 -2.95 2.37 17.04
CA GLN A 144 -3.75 3.61 17.10
C GLN A 144 -5.05 3.48 16.28
N HIS A 145 -4.98 2.91 15.09
CA HIS A 145 -6.16 2.70 14.23
C HIS A 145 -6.85 1.36 14.47
N ASN A 146 -6.50 0.65 15.55
CA ASN A 146 -7.14 -0.61 15.94
C ASN A 146 -7.17 -1.65 14.80
N VAL A 147 -6.12 -1.68 13.97
CA VAL A 147 -6.04 -2.52 12.76
C VAL A 147 -6.05 -3.99 13.17
N LYS A 148 -6.95 -4.76 12.53
CA LYS A 148 -7.13 -6.20 12.81
C LYS A 148 -6.55 -7.10 11.74
N LEU A 149 -6.31 -6.56 10.54
CA LEU A 149 -5.85 -7.30 9.38
C LEU A 149 -4.67 -6.56 8.74
N ILE A 150 -3.55 -7.26 8.53
CA ILE A 150 -2.38 -6.78 7.79
C ILE A 150 -2.23 -7.71 6.59
N VAL A 151 -2.36 -7.15 5.39
CA VAL A 151 -2.18 -7.88 4.14
C VAL A 151 -0.84 -7.49 3.54
N MET A 152 0.17 -8.36 3.66
CA MET A 152 1.50 -8.13 3.11
C MET A 152 1.62 -8.75 1.73
N VAL A 153 1.66 -7.90 0.69
CA VAL A 153 1.82 -8.29 -0.72
C VAL A 153 3.22 -7.96 -1.23
N THR A 154 4.26 -8.44 -0.55
CA THR A 154 5.65 -8.46 -1.06
C THR A 154 6.47 -9.47 -0.26
N GLN A 155 7.60 -9.91 -0.81
CA GLN A 155 8.63 -10.61 -0.03
C GLN A 155 9.51 -9.60 0.71
N PHE A 156 10.28 -10.03 1.71
CA PHE A 156 11.24 -9.13 2.35
C PHE A 156 12.35 -8.68 1.39
N GLU A 157 12.73 -9.55 0.46
CA GLU A 157 13.80 -9.34 -0.51
C GLU A 157 13.38 -9.87 -1.88
N GLU A 158 13.68 -9.09 -2.93
CA GLU A 158 13.43 -9.46 -4.33
C GLU A 158 14.65 -9.04 -5.16
N GLN A 159 15.19 -9.93 -5.99
CA GLN A 159 16.39 -9.67 -6.80
C GLN A 159 17.54 -9.06 -5.98
N ASN A 160 17.80 -9.61 -4.78
CA ASN A 160 18.81 -9.14 -3.83
C ASN A 160 18.61 -7.71 -3.31
N LYS A 161 17.39 -7.17 -3.41
CA LYS A 161 17.03 -5.84 -2.88
C LYS A 161 15.98 -5.97 -1.79
N VAL A 162 16.25 -5.36 -0.64
CA VAL A 162 15.30 -5.30 0.48
C VAL A 162 14.07 -4.46 0.07
N LYS A 163 12.91 -5.10 0.03
CA LYS A 163 11.60 -4.49 -0.26
C LYS A 163 10.82 -4.17 1.01
N CYS A 164 11.02 -4.96 2.06
CA CYS A 164 10.37 -4.78 3.35
C CYS A 164 11.31 -5.28 4.46
N HIS A 165 11.44 -4.51 5.54
CA HIS A 165 12.09 -5.00 6.75
C HIS A 165 11.15 -5.98 7.46
N ARG A 166 11.71 -6.96 8.18
CA ARG A 166 10.92 -7.90 8.97
C ARG A 166 10.39 -7.22 10.22
N TYR A 167 9.11 -6.88 10.21
CA TYR A 167 8.45 -6.14 11.30
C TYR A 167 7.73 -7.05 12.30
N PHE A 168 7.82 -8.38 12.18
CA PHE A 168 7.21 -9.34 13.09
C PHE A 168 8.19 -10.47 13.44
N PRO A 169 8.08 -11.09 14.63
CA PRO A 169 8.99 -12.16 15.04
C PRO A 169 8.68 -13.48 14.32
N PRO A 170 9.63 -14.44 14.32
CA PRO A 170 9.34 -15.84 14.01
C PRO A 170 8.25 -16.45 14.93
N LEU A 171 7.70 -17.60 14.52
CA LEU A 171 6.70 -18.34 15.28
C LEU A 171 7.17 -18.61 16.73
N ARG A 172 6.30 -18.28 17.70
CA ARG A 172 6.49 -18.41 19.16
C ARG A 172 7.58 -17.53 19.77
N GLU A 173 8.12 -16.58 19.00
CA GLU A 173 9.06 -15.58 19.49
C GLU A 173 8.37 -14.22 19.71
N ASN A 174 9.10 -13.35 20.41
CA ASN A 174 8.71 -11.97 20.68
C ASN A 174 9.66 -11.01 19.96
N LEU A 175 9.12 -9.88 19.53
CA LEU A 175 9.86 -8.76 18.97
C LEU A 175 9.47 -7.51 19.76
N VAL A 176 10.47 -6.87 20.37
CA VAL A 176 10.29 -5.59 21.08
C VAL A 176 10.61 -4.46 20.11
N ILE A 177 9.64 -3.59 19.85
CA ILE A 177 9.80 -2.43 18.96
C ILE A 177 9.14 -1.22 19.63
N GLY A 178 9.95 -0.24 20.03
CA GLY A 178 9.47 0.89 20.82
C GLY A 178 8.80 0.41 22.09
N ASP A 179 7.58 0.89 22.35
CA ASP A 179 6.76 0.48 23.50
C ASP A 179 5.98 -0.82 23.24
N PHE A 180 6.15 -1.48 22.09
CA PHE A 180 5.36 -2.65 21.73
C PHE A 180 6.14 -3.95 21.87
N VAL A 181 5.45 -4.97 22.37
CA VAL A 181 5.87 -6.37 22.27
C VAL A 181 4.93 -7.07 21.30
N VAL A 182 5.47 -7.46 20.15
CA VAL A 182 4.76 -8.22 19.12
C VAL A 182 5.15 -9.68 19.25
N ARG A 183 4.17 -10.57 19.34
CA ARG A 183 4.38 -12.02 19.43
C ARG A 183 3.69 -12.74 18.28
N CYS A 184 4.39 -13.64 17.61
CA CYS A 184 3.77 -14.56 16.65
C CYS A 184 3.29 -15.81 17.40
N THR A 185 1.98 -16.02 17.46
CA THR A 185 1.38 -17.14 18.22
C THR A 185 1.06 -18.34 17.33
N THR A 186 0.67 -18.09 16.09
CA THR A 186 0.39 -19.13 15.10
C THR A 186 0.99 -18.76 13.77
N GLU A 187 1.38 -19.77 13.00
CA GLU A 187 1.87 -19.65 11.64
C GLU A 187 1.37 -20.85 10.83
N LEU A 188 0.64 -20.59 9.75
CA LEU A 188 0.14 -21.60 8.83
C LEU A 188 0.65 -21.30 7.43
N SER A 189 1.37 -22.26 6.84
CA SER A 189 1.93 -22.12 5.50
C SER A 189 1.02 -22.77 4.46
N PHE A 190 0.60 -21.96 3.49
CA PHE A 190 -0.13 -22.38 2.31
C PHE A 190 0.75 -22.23 1.06
N PRO A 191 0.41 -22.88 -0.06
CA PRO A 191 1.23 -22.80 -1.27
C PRO A 191 1.46 -21.38 -1.81
N MET A 192 0.48 -20.49 -1.61
CA MET A 192 0.48 -19.13 -2.18
C MET A 192 0.70 -18.04 -1.13
N TYR A 193 0.56 -18.35 0.17
CA TYR A 193 0.63 -17.38 1.25
C TYR A 193 0.95 -18.01 2.59
N THR A 194 1.22 -17.18 3.58
CA THR A 194 1.44 -17.61 4.94
C THR A 194 0.59 -16.78 5.88
N ASP A 195 -0.19 -17.45 6.73
CA ASP A 195 -1.05 -16.82 7.72
C ASP A 195 -0.34 -16.77 9.06
N ARG A 196 -0.44 -15.62 9.74
CA ARG A 196 0.13 -15.41 11.07
C ARG A 196 -0.89 -14.78 12.00
N THR A 197 -0.98 -15.31 13.22
CA THR A 197 -1.68 -14.61 14.30
C THR A 197 -0.66 -13.89 15.15
N LEU A 198 -0.68 -12.57 15.09
CA LEU A 198 0.17 -11.69 15.87
C LEU A 198 -0.62 -11.15 17.06
N VAL A 199 0.00 -11.16 18.24
CA VAL A 199 -0.51 -10.50 19.44
C VAL A 199 0.40 -9.33 19.74
N ILE A 200 -0.19 -8.15 19.88
CA ILE A 200 0.50 -6.92 20.23
C ILE A 200 0.15 -6.52 21.66
N HIS A 201 1.17 -6.28 22.47
CA HIS A 201 1.08 -5.66 23.78
C HIS A 201 1.79 -4.31 23.73
N LYS A 202 1.23 -3.32 24.42
CA LYS A 202 1.85 -2.01 24.66
C LYS A 202 2.06 -1.88 26.16
#